data_AF-A0A9Q1QK80-F1
#
_entry.id   AF-A0A9Q1QK80-F1
#
_cell.length_a   1.000
_cell.length_b   1.000
_cell.length_c   1.000
_cell.angle_alpha   90.00
_cell.angle_beta   90.00
_cell.angle_gamma   90.00
#
_symmetry.space_group_name_H-M   'P 1'
#
loop_
_entity.id
_entity.type
_entity.pdbx_description
1 polymer ?
#
loop_
_entity_poly.entity_id
_entity_poly.type
_entity_poly.pdbx_seq_one_letter_code
_entity_poly.pdbx_strand_id
1 'polypeptide(L)'
;MAFPITSSFTITFISTLLLLFKASISLNNTWDVDEHWTMSKEGSIPTSDADLLEFALNLEYLEAEFFLWGSVGHGLDQIDPTLAEGGPQPYGAQKASLDNVTQDVIYQFALQEVGHLRAIKKTVKGFPRPLLNLSASNFASVIDSAFETHLRPPFNPYANSTNFLIASYLIPYVGLTGYVGAIPKLQSPAAKKLVAGLLAVEAGQDAVIRTLLYERRAQSVGLYQRKVEWFANTISKLRNKLGKGGLKDEGLLVPPKVGAEGKVGGNILAGDKYSLGYPRTPEEILRIVYGSGDEKKVGGFFPKGAKGKIAKSHYDNVNSLNHKHKRSKKGSIPSLDVDLLEFPLNLEYLEAEFFLWGSVGYGLDKVDPKLANGGDAPFGAQKAFLDPVTRDVIYQFGLQEVGHLRAIKKTVKGFPRPLLNMSASHFANVIDEAFGYALKPPFNPYANSINFLLASYLIPYVGLTGYVGAADKLQSPPAKKLVAGLLAVESGQDAIIRGLLYDRRLQKVAPYGITVQEFTDKISKLRNKLGKAGTKDVGLGSAHDMSKGKGGILAGDEHAVGYPRSPEQILRIVYGSGDEKTTGGFYPEGAYGKIAQHYHK
;
A
#
# COMPACT_ATOMS: atom_id res chain seq x y z
N MET A 1 57.36 29.15 36.84
CA MET A 1 58.13 30.37 36.52
C MET A 1 58.55 30.19 35.06
N ALA A 2 57.99 30.89 34.06
CA ALA A 2 57.92 32.34 33.81
C ALA A 2 58.92 32.72 32.69
N PHE A 3 58.41 33.14 31.53
CA PHE A 3 59.19 33.62 30.38
C PHE A 3 59.66 35.09 30.58
N PRO A 4 60.75 35.50 29.93
CA PRO A 4 60.70 36.51 28.85
C PRO A 4 61.43 36.03 27.56
N ILE A 5 61.25 36.51 26.31
CA ILE A 5 61.09 37.87 25.72
C ILE A 5 62.45 38.61 25.71
N THR A 6 63.08 39.05 24.60
CA THR A 6 62.69 39.31 23.19
C THR A 6 63.79 38.75 22.22
N SER A 7 64.04 39.05 20.93
CA SER A 7 63.53 40.01 19.92
C SER A 7 63.84 39.59 18.46
N SER A 8 63.20 40.29 17.52
CA SER A 8 63.21 40.23 16.04
C SER A 8 64.55 40.42 15.29
N PHE A 9 64.60 39.93 14.04
CA PHE A 9 65.26 40.61 12.91
C PHE A 9 64.44 40.45 11.62
N THR A 10 64.55 41.40 10.69
CA THR A 10 63.74 41.49 9.45
C THR A 10 64.58 41.22 8.20
N ILE A 11 63.96 40.70 7.13
CA ILE A 11 63.96 41.29 5.76
C ILE A 11 63.11 40.45 4.77
N THR A 12 62.55 41.16 3.79
CA THR A 12 61.77 40.77 2.59
C THR A 12 62.43 39.67 1.70
N PHE A 13 61.76 38.99 0.74
CA PHE A 13 60.83 39.55 -0.28
C PHE A 13 59.99 38.49 -1.06
N ILE A 14 58.82 38.94 -1.56
CA ILE A 14 57.90 38.42 -2.62
C ILE A 14 57.33 36.95 -2.65
N SER A 15 56.01 36.93 -2.92
CA SER A 15 55.26 36.08 -3.89
C SER A 15 54.65 34.70 -3.52
N THR A 16 53.42 34.53 -4.04
CA THR A 16 52.69 33.26 -4.28
C THR A 16 52.37 32.32 -3.10
N LEU A 17 51.60 32.79 -2.12
CA LEU A 17 50.77 31.90 -1.28
C LEU A 17 49.45 32.54 -0.82
N LEU A 18 48.48 32.69 -1.74
CA LEU A 18 47.15 33.23 -1.41
C LEU A 18 46.02 32.53 -2.20
N LEU A 19 46.13 31.21 -2.40
CA LEU A 19 45.13 30.40 -3.13
C LEU A 19 44.93 28.97 -2.59
N LEU A 20 45.35 28.69 -1.34
CA LEU A 20 45.29 27.35 -0.72
C LEU A 20 44.41 27.24 0.55
N PHE A 21 43.38 28.08 0.68
CA PHE A 21 42.35 27.95 1.72
C PHE A 21 40.91 28.03 1.18
N LYS A 22 40.64 27.29 0.09
CA LYS A 22 39.28 26.95 -0.41
C LYS A 22 39.20 25.49 -0.88
N ALA A 23 39.61 24.56 -0.03
CA ALA A 23 39.57 23.12 -0.30
C ALA A 23 38.95 22.25 0.82
N SER A 24 38.40 22.87 1.87
CA SER A 24 37.53 22.17 2.83
C SER A 24 36.13 22.06 2.26
N ILE A 25 35.91 21.08 1.38
CA ILE A 25 34.56 20.70 0.94
C ILE A 25 33.84 20.13 2.16
N SER A 26 32.83 20.85 2.67
CA SER A 26 31.95 20.32 3.71
C SER A 26 31.09 19.20 3.11
N LEU A 27 31.54 17.96 3.27
CA LEU A 27 30.79 16.75 2.94
C LEU A 27 29.81 16.36 4.06
N ASN A 28 29.15 17.36 4.66
CA ASN A 28 28.02 17.16 5.57
C ASN A 28 26.76 16.78 4.77
N ASN A 29 26.81 15.64 4.09
CA ASN A 29 25.62 14.84 3.82
C ASN A 29 25.32 14.01 5.08
N THR A 30 24.98 14.68 6.17
CA THR A 30 24.35 14.02 7.32
C THR A 30 22.99 13.52 6.86
N TRP A 31 22.75 12.21 6.97
CA TRP A 31 21.44 11.62 6.72
C TRP A 31 20.49 11.79 7.91
N ASP A 32 20.82 12.65 8.88
CA ASP A 32 19.94 13.02 10.00
C ASP A 32 18.58 13.50 9.49
N VAL A 33 17.62 12.57 9.45
CA VAL A 33 16.19 12.85 9.26
C VAL A 33 15.66 13.36 10.60
N ASP A 34 16.06 14.57 10.95
CA ASP A 34 15.85 15.21 12.26
C ASP A 34 14.37 15.11 12.65
N GLU A 35 14.08 14.32 13.70
CA GLU A 35 12.75 13.73 13.91
C GLU A 35 11.80 14.70 14.64
N HIS A 36 11.63 15.89 14.07
CA HIS A 36 10.69 16.92 14.51
C HIS A 36 9.75 17.31 13.37
N TRP A 37 8.47 17.50 13.69
CA TRP A 37 7.45 18.01 12.77
C TRP A 37 7.63 19.52 12.53
N THR A 38 8.81 19.92 12.07
CA THR A 38 9.03 21.25 11.52
C THR A 38 8.39 21.28 10.13
N MET A 39 7.23 21.93 10.03
CA MET A 39 6.61 22.21 8.73
C MET A 39 7.58 23.09 7.94
N SER A 40 8.28 22.48 6.97
CA SER A 40 9.14 23.21 6.05
C SER A 40 8.27 24.25 5.33
N LYS A 41 8.57 25.54 5.58
CA LYS A 41 7.71 26.70 5.28
C LYS A 41 6.78 26.44 4.09
N GLU A 42 5.48 26.45 4.35
CA GLU A 42 4.44 26.09 3.38
C GLU A 42 4.53 26.96 2.11
N GLY A 43 5.30 26.50 1.13
CA GLY A 43 5.06 26.81 -0.26
C GLY A 43 3.71 26.21 -0.61
N SER A 44 2.79 27.03 -1.11
CA SER A 44 1.45 26.59 -1.47
C SER A 44 1.50 25.37 -2.40
N ILE A 45 0.65 24.37 -2.14
CA ILE A 45 0.53 23.17 -2.98
C ILE A 45 0.36 23.64 -4.43
N PRO A 46 1.24 23.21 -5.37
CA PRO A 46 1.15 23.63 -6.76
C PRO A 46 -0.23 23.33 -7.33
N THR A 47 -0.80 24.24 -8.12
CA THR A 47 -2.20 24.07 -8.60
C THR A 47 -2.42 22.74 -9.31
N SER A 48 -1.41 22.19 -9.99
CA SER A 48 -1.46 20.84 -10.60
C SER A 48 -1.59 19.69 -9.61
N ASP A 49 -0.99 19.83 -8.42
CA ASP A 49 -1.07 18.85 -7.33
C ASP A 49 -2.42 19.00 -6.61
N ALA A 50 -2.86 20.26 -6.42
CA ALA A 50 -4.17 20.56 -5.84
C ALA A 50 -5.33 20.08 -6.72
N ASP A 51 -5.25 20.29 -8.04
CA ASP A 51 -6.22 19.80 -9.04
C ASP A 51 -6.39 18.26 -8.96
N LEU A 52 -5.31 17.52 -8.64
CA LEU A 52 -5.32 16.07 -8.50
C LEU A 52 -5.87 15.61 -7.14
N LEU A 53 -5.54 16.30 -6.05
CA LEU A 53 -6.09 16.05 -4.71
C LEU A 53 -7.60 16.36 -4.66
N GLU A 54 -8.04 17.46 -5.28
CA GLU A 54 -9.46 17.76 -5.47
C GLU A 54 -10.17 16.73 -6.35
N PHE A 55 -9.51 16.18 -7.37
CA PHE A 55 -10.11 15.09 -8.15
C PHE A 55 -10.36 13.85 -7.29
N ALA A 56 -9.39 13.49 -6.44
CA ALA A 56 -9.47 12.32 -5.57
C ALA A 56 -10.65 12.39 -4.58
N LEU A 57 -10.93 13.55 -3.96
CA LEU A 57 -12.07 13.76 -3.03
C LEU A 57 -13.42 13.18 -3.51
N ASN A 58 -13.64 13.07 -4.82
CA ASN A 58 -14.85 12.45 -5.35
C ASN A 58 -15.00 10.98 -4.95
N LEU A 59 -13.91 10.22 -4.96
CA LEU A 59 -13.88 8.80 -4.62
C LEU A 59 -13.97 8.63 -3.10
N GLU A 60 -13.15 9.34 -2.31
CA GLU A 60 -13.28 9.35 -0.83
C GLU A 60 -14.73 9.66 -0.37
N TYR A 61 -15.44 10.61 -1.02
CA TYR A 61 -16.86 10.86 -0.71
C TYR A 61 -17.78 9.69 -1.09
N LEU A 62 -17.54 9.05 -2.24
CA LEU A 62 -18.30 7.88 -2.70
C LEU A 62 -18.12 6.70 -1.73
N GLU A 63 -16.89 6.51 -1.24
CA GLU A 63 -16.48 5.36 -0.45
C GLU A 63 -16.83 5.57 1.04
N ALA A 64 -16.60 6.76 1.59
CA ALA A 64 -17.10 7.16 2.91
C ALA A 64 -18.61 6.95 3.03
N GLU A 65 -19.40 7.51 2.10
CA GLU A 65 -20.86 7.35 2.14
C GLU A 65 -21.28 5.89 1.93
N PHE A 66 -20.69 5.16 0.98
CA PHE A 66 -21.09 3.77 0.74
C PHE A 66 -20.80 2.85 1.93
N PHE A 67 -19.63 2.97 2.56
CA PHE A 67 -19.27 2.16 3.72
C PHE A 67 -19.97 2.62 5.01
N LEU A 68 -20.16 3.92 5.24
CA LEU A 68 -20.92 4.42 6.40
C LEU A 68 -22.39 3.99 6.34
N TRP A 69 -23.06 4.21 5.21
CA TRP A 69 -24.44 3.73 5.05
C TRP A 69 -24.52 2.22 5.15
N GLY A 70 -23.64 1.48 4.46
CA GLY A 70 -23.62 0.02 4.50
C GLY A 70 -23.47 -0.57 5.91
N SER A 71 -22.55 -0.04 6.72
CA SER A 71 -22.23 -0.58 8.06
C SER A 71 -23.11 -0.07 9.20
N VAL A 72 -23.40 1.23 9.26
CA VAL A 72 -24.12 1.85 10.39
C VAL A 72 -25.50 2.38 10.02
N GLY A 73 -25.74 2.75 8.76
CA GLY A 73 -27.06 3.17 8.26
C GLY A 73 -27.29 4.68 8.24
N HIS A 74 -26.23 5.47 8.23
CA HIS A 74 -26.24 6.94 8.10
C HIS A 74 -24.89 7.41 7.53
N GLY A 75 -24.85 8.63 6.96
CA GLY A 75 -23.68 9.18 6.25
C GLY A 75 -22.90 10.26 7.02
N LEU A 76 -22.14 11.06 6.28
CA LEU A 76 -21.32 12.15 6.85
C LEU A 76 -22.15 13.18 7.62
N ASP A 77 -23.44 13.37 7.30
CA ASP A 77 -24.36 14.30 7.99
C ASP A 77 -24.58 13.97 9.49
N GLN A 78 -24.16 12.78 9.94
CA GLN A 78 -24.19 12.38 11.35
C GLN A 78 -22.79 12.12 11.92
N ILE A 79 -21.86 11.62 11.10
CA ILE A 79 -20.50 11.26 11.53
C ILE A 79 -19.56 12.46 11.61
N ASP A 80 -19.58 13.31 10.57
CA ASP A 80 -18.80 14.54 10.52
C ASP A 80 -19.43 15.54 9.52
N PRO A 81 -20.42 16.33 9.95
CA PRO A 81 -21.11 17.28 9.08
C PRO A 81 -20.17 18.34 8.48
N THR A 82 -19.02 18.58 9.11
CA THR A 82 -18.00 19.52 8.60
C THR A 82 -17.33 19.01 7.33
N LEU A 83 -17.26 17.68 7.15
CA LEU A 83 -16.79 17.08 5.90
C LEU A 83 -17.86 17.11 4.81
N ALA A 84 -19.16 17.07 5.13
CA ALA A 84 -20.21 17.22 4.12
C ALA A 84 -20.29 18.64 3.55
N GLU A 85 -19.98 19.67 4.36
CA GLU A 85 -20.09 21.11 4.04
C GLU A 85 -21.47 21.53 3.46
N GLY A 86 -22.56 20.88 3.90
CA GLY A 86 -23.90 21.11 3.34
C GLY A 86 -24.11 20.60 1.92
N GLY A 87 -23.18 19.80 1.37
CA GLY A 87 -23.38 19.07 0.12
C GLY A 87 -24.55 18.08 0.23
N PRO A 88 -25.32 17.84 -0.85
CA PRO A 88 -26.53 17.02 -0.80
C PRO A 88 -26.26 15.57 -0.35
N GLN A 89 -27.25 14.98 0.34
CA GLN A 89 -27.19 13.59 0.80
C GLN A 89 -27.17 12.58 -0.35
N PRO A 90 -26.53 11.41 -0.17
CA PRO A 90 -26.52 10.36 -1.19
C PRO A 90 -27.93 9.80 -1.45
N TYR A 91 -28.30 9.67 -2.71
CA TYR A 91 -29.59 9.12 -3.10
C TYR A 91 -29.63 7.58 -2.99
N GLY A 92 -30.60 7.06 -2.26
CA GLY A 92 -30.95 5.63 -2.22
C GLY A 92 -30.01 4.74 -1.40
N ALA A 93 -29.09 5.33 -0.65
CA ALA A 93 -28.20 4.63 0.28
C ALA A 93 -29.00 3.96 1.43
N GLN A 94 -28.54 2.80 1.89
CA GLN A 94 -29.25 1.96 2.88
C GLN A 94 -28.25 1.27 3.80
N LYS A 95 -28.74 0.78 4.95
CA LYS A 95 -27.99 -0.16 5.80
C LYS A 95 -28.00 -1.55 5.17
N ALA A 96 -26.83 -2.18 5.08
CA ALA A 96 -26.72 -3.55 4.59
C ALA A 96 -26.99 -4.58 5.70
N SER A 97 -27.54 -5.73 5.33
CA SER A 97 -27.71 -6.90 6.22
C SER A 97 -26.40 -7.67 6.38
N LEU A 98 -25.40 -7.04 6.99
CA LEU A 98 -24.06 -7.61 7.18
C LEU A 98 -24.00 -8.56 8.39
N ASP A 99 -23.14 -9.58 8.30
CA ASP A 99 -22.68 -10.33 9.47
C ASP A 99 -21.71 -9.52 10.35
N ASN A 100 -21.53 -9.93 11.60
CA ASN A 100 -20.74 -9.20 12.59
C ASN A 100 -19.28 -8.91 12.18
N VAL A 101 -18.65 -9.75 11.35
CA VAL A 101 -17.25 -9.55 10.91
C VAL A 101 -17.24 -8.58 9.74
N THR A 102 -18.09 -8.81 8.74
CA THR A 102 -18.21 -7.92 7.58
C THR A 102 -18.67 -6.51 8.01
N GLN A 103 -19.58 -6.39 8.98
CA GLN A 103 -20.04 -5.10 9.48
C GLN A 103 -18.91 -4.30 10.16
N ASP A 104 -18.11 -4.95 10.99
CA ASP A 104 -17.00 -4.29 11.70
C ASP A 104 -15.90 -3.86 10.72
N VAL A 105 -15.51 -4.72 9.77
CA VAL A 105 -14.52 -4.41 8.72
C VAL A 105 -14.99 -3.24 7.84
N ILE A 106 -16.23 -3.26 7.35
CA ILE A 106 -16.77 -2.16 6.53
C ILE A 106 -16.91 -0.88 7.36
N TYR A 107 -17.20 -0.95 8.67
CA TYR A 107 -17.22 0.24 9.51
C TYR A 107 -15.82 0.82 9.74
N GLN A 108 -14.79 -0.03 9.88
CA GLN A 108 -13.40 0.42 9.95
C GLN A 108 -12.99 1.15 8.66
N PHE A 109 -13.33 0.63 7.48
CA PHE A 109 -13.09 1.34 6.20
C PHE A 109 -13.83 2.68 6.16
N ALA A 110 -15.11 2.69 6.57
CA ALA A 110 -15.91 3.90 6.60
C ALA A 110 -15.30 5.02 7.48
N LEU A 111 -14.59 4.65 8.55
CA LEU A 111 -13.85 5.59 9.40
C LEU A 111 -12.47 5.98 8.81
N GLN A 112 -11.86 5.13 7.98
CA GLN A 112 -10.64 5.43 7.23
C GLN A 112 -10.93 6.48 6.14
N GLU A 113 -12.02 6.33 5.37
CA GLU A 113 -12.44 7.32 4.37
C GLU A 113 -12.77 8.69 4.97
N VAL A 114 -13.38 8.70 6.16
CA VAL A 114 -13.59 9.91 6.97
C VAL A 114 -12.26 10.53 7.39
N GLY A 115 -11.21 9.72 7.60
CA GLY A 115 -9.83 10.16 7.78
C GLY A 115 -9.22 10.75 6.50
N HIS A 116 -9.33 10.04 5.37
CA HIS A 116 -8.81 10.48 4.07
C HIS A 116 -9.38 11.85 3.66
N LEU A 117 -10.71 12.04 3.81
CA LEU A 117 -11.39 13.31 3.59
C LEU A 117 -10.80 14.45 4.46
N ARG A 118 -10.43 14.18 5.71
CA ARG A 118 -9.74 15.16 6.58
C ARG A 118 -8.31 15.42 6.09
N ALA A 119 -7.54 14.39 5.75
CA ALA A 119 -6.16 14.51 5.28
C ALA A 119 -6.05 15.38 4.02
N ILE A 120 -6.95 15.16 3.05
CA ILE A 120 -6.98 15.95 1.82
C ILE A 120 -7.47 17.37 2.08
N LYS A 121 -8.55 17.59 2.86
CA LYS A 121 -9.05 18.95 3.18
C LYS A 121 -8.11 19.77 4.07
N LYS A 122 -7.25 19.12 4.86
CA LYS A 122 -6.13 19.75 5.58
C LYS A 122 -5.05 20.28 4.63
N THR A 123 -5.03 19.80 3.38
CA THR A 123 -3.97 20.06 2.38
C THR A 123 -4.46 20.92 1.20
N VAL A 124 -5.73 20.83 0.82
CA VAL A 124 -6.36 21.62 -0.27
C VAL A 124 -7.76 22.08 0.13
N LYS A 125 -8.24 23.15 -0.50
CA LYS A 125 -9.58 23.71 -0.21
C LYS A 125 -10.71 22.69 -0.42
N GLY A 126 -10.65 21.90 -1.50
CA GLY A 126 -11.68 20.91 -1.79
C GLY A 126 -13.04 21.52 -2.13
N PHE A 127 -14.10 20.75 -1.85
CA PHE A 127 -15.49 21.12 -2.12
C PHE A 127 -16.46 20.33 -1.23
N PRO A 128 -17.70 20.83 -1.03
CA PRO A 128 -18.79 20.07 -0.41
C PRO A 128 -19.13 18.77 -1.14
N ARG A 129 -19.63 17.78 -0.39
CA ARG A 129 -19.97 16.44 -0.90
C ARG A 129 -20.82 16.50 -2.18
N PRO A 130 -20.43 15.80 -3.28
CA PRO A 130 -21.23 15.73 -4.50
C PRO A 130 -22.53 14.94 -4.27
N LEU A 131 -23.55 15.17 -5.09
CA LEU A 131 -24.72 14.27 -5.10
C LEU A 131 -24.29 12.90 -5.65
N LEU A 132 -24.33 11.90 -4.78
CA LEU A 132 -24.05 10.50 -5.09
C LEU A 132 -25.34 9.70 -5.33
N ASN A 133 -25.25 8.63 -6.10
CA ASN A 133 -26.33 7.67 -6.34
C ASN A 133 -25.89 6.29 -5.86
N LEU A 134 -26.27 5.94 -4.63
CA LEU A 134 -25.96 4.66 -4.00
C LEU A 134 -27.15 3.69 -4.05
N SER A 135 -28.22 4.05 -4.78
CA SER A 135 -29.43 3.22 -4.90
C SER A 135 -29.12 1.80 -5.37
N ALA A 136 -29.84 0.82 -4.81
CA ALA A 136 -29.73 -0.58 -5.25
C ALA A 136 -29.98 -0.75 -6.76
N SER A 137 -30.83 0.09 -7.37
CA SER A 137 -31.05 0.16 -8.82
C SER A 137 -29.82 0.61 -9.63
N ASN A 138 -28.98 1.49 -9.08
CA ASN A 138 -27.73 1.89 -9.74
C ASN A 138 -26.74 0.73 -9.75
N PHE A 139 -26.54 0.08 -8.59
CA PHE A 139 -25.72 -1.12 -8.49
C PHE A 139 -26.25 -2.28 -9.36
N ALA A 140 -27.58 -2.47 -9.43
CA ALA A 140 -28.19 -3.42 -10.37
C ALA A 140 -27.82 -3.11 -11.82
N SER A 141 -27.95 -1.86 -12.27
CA SER A 141 -27.59 -1.45 -13.64
C SER A 141 -26.10 -1.65 -13.94
N VAL A 142 -25.21 -1.52 -12.95
CA VAL A 142 -23.77 -1.79 -13.11
C VAL A 142 -23.50 -3.29 -13.24
N ILE A 143 -24.14 -4.13 -12.42
CA ILE A 143 -23.98 -5.59 -12.51
C ILE A 143 -24.61 -6.15 -13.79
N ASP A 144 -25.80 -5.69 -14.18
CA ASP A 144 -26.42 -6.04 -15.46
C ASP A 144 -25.51 -5.68 -16.65
N SER A 145 -24.83 -4.53 -16.59
CA SER A 145 -23.84 -4.10 -17.59
C SER A 145 -22.56 -4.95 -17.61
N ALA A 146 -22.17 -5.52 -16.46
CA ALA A 146 -21.02 -6.42 -16.35
C ALA A 146 -21.35 -7.83 -16.85
N PHE A 147 -22.59 -8.28 -16.65
CA PHE A 147 -23.11 -9.58 -17.08
C PHE A 147 -23.60 -9.58 -18.53
N GLU A 148 -23.76 -8.39 -19.13
CA GLU A 148 -24.35 -8.15 -20.45
C GLU A 148 -25.77 -8.73 -20.59
N THR A 149 -26.49 -8.83 -19.47
CA THR A 149 -27.89 -9.29 -19.38
C THR A 149 -28.55 -8.78 -18.09
N HIS A 150 -29.88 -8.68 -18.09
CA HIS A 150 -30.65 -8.17 -16.95
C HIS A 150 -30.94 -9.27 -15.92
N LEU A 151 -30.44 -9.12 -14.70
CA LEU A 151 -30.64 -10.09 -13.62
C LEU A 151 -32.05 -10.03 -13.03
N ARG A 152 -32.59 -11.21 -12.69
CA ARG A 152 -33.88 -11.37 -12.00
C ARG A 152 -33.69 -12.27 -10.77
N PRO A 153 -33.92 -11.77 -9.54
CA PRO A 153 -34.20 -10.36 -9.20
C PRO A 153 -33.03 -9.43 -9.58
N PRO A 154 -33.25 -8.10 -9.65
CA PRO A 154 -32.16 -7.14 -9.82
C PRO A 154 -31.14 -7.23 -8.69
N PHE A 155 -29.86 -6.97 -8.97
CA PHE A 155 -28.82 -7.08 -7.95
C PHE A 155 -28.95 -5.99 -6.87
N ASN A 156 -29.24 -6.39 -5.63
CA ASN A 156 -29.25 -5.49 -4.47
C ASN A 156 -27.96 -5.65 -3.63
N PRO A 157 -27.12 -4.61 -3.49
CA PRO A 157 -25.89 -4.66 -2.70
C PRO A 157 -26.16 -4.80 -1.20
N TYR A 158 -27.27 -4.25 -0.70
CA TYR A 158 -27.58 -4.19 0.73
C TYR A 158 -28.16 -5.50 1.31
N ALA A 159 -28.42 -6.49 0.47
CA ALA A 159 -29.19 -7.69 0.83
C ALA A 159 -28.46 -8.68 1.77
N ASN A 160 -27.13 -8.73 1.75
CA ASN A 160 -26.29 -9.58 2.62
C ASN A 160 -24.79 -9.24 2.43
N SER A 161 -23.92 -9.75 3.31
CA SER A 161 -22.45 -9.58 3.22
C SER A 161 -21.84 -9.93 1.87
N THR A 162 -22.23 -11.04 1.23
CA THR A 162 -21.67 -11.45 -0.07
C THR A 162 -22.06 -10.48 -1.18
N ASN A 163 -23.32 -10.04 -1.22
CA ASN A 163 -23.76 -8.99 -2.15
C ASN A 163 -23.04 -7.66 -1.87
N PHE A 164 -22.86 -7.29 -0.59
CA PHE A 164 -22.20 -6.03 -0.24
C PHE A 164 -20.73 -6.04 -0.65
N LEU A 165 -19.97 -7.10 -0.33
CA LEU A 165 -18.57 -7.24 -0.74
C LEU A 165 -18.41 -7.24 -2.27
N ILE A 166 -19.32 -7.87 -3.02
CA ILE A 166 -19.33 -7.82 -4.50
C ILE A 166 -19.58 -6.39 -5.01
N ALA A 167 -20.34 -5.59 -4.28
CA ALA A 167 -20.55 -4.17 -4.58
C ALA A 167 -19.35 -3.32 -4.16
N SER A 168 -18.74 -3.56 -3.00
CA SER A 168 -17.49 -2.92 -2.55
C SER A 168 -16.36 -3.14 -3.54
N TYR A 169 -16.25 -4.35 -4.12
CA TYR A 169 -15.26 -4.69 -5.15
C TYR A 169 -15.30 -3.75 -6.38
N LEU A 170 -16.38 -2.98 -6.61
CA LEU A 170 -16.45 -1.99 -7.66
C LEU A 170 -15.59 -0.74 -7.41
N ILE A 171 -15.31 -0.36 -6.15
CA ILE A 171 -14.95 1.04 -5.82
C ILE A 171 -13.47 1.28 -5.45
N PRO A 172 -12.86 0.71 -4.37
CA PRO A 172 -11.51 1.12 -3.93
C PRO A 172 -10.41 0.84 -4.96
N TYR A 173 -10.60 -0.21 -5.76
CA TYR A 173 -9.71 -0.49 -6.89
C TYR A 173 -9.65 0.66 -7.93
N VAL A 174 -10.68 1.51 -8.01
CA VAL A 174 -10.70 2.72 -8.85
C VAL A 174 -9.96 3.87 -8.16
N GLY A 175 -10.09 4.01 -6.82
CA GLY A 175 -9.31 4.92 -5.97
C GLY A 175 -7.81 4.65 -6.04
N LEU A 176 -7.38 3.47 -5.56
CA LEU A 176 -5.97 3.05 -5.55
C LEU A 176 -5.31 3.21 -6.93
N THR A 177 -5.96 2.77 -8.01
CA THR A 177 -5.36 2.86 -9.35
C THR A 177 -5.32 4.29 -9.87
N GLY A 178 -6.21 5.17 -9.41
CA GLY A 178 -6.12 6.61 -9.60
C GLY A 178 -4.90 7.21 -8.92
N TYR A 179 -4.63 6.84 -7.66
CA TYR A 179 -3.45 7.30 -6.93
C TYR A 179 -2.12 6.79 -7.54
N VAL A 180 -2.04 5.53 -7.98
CA VAL A 180 -0.90 5.03 -8.78
C VAL A 180 -0.69 5.84 -10.07
N GLY A 181 -1.78 6.31 -10.68
CA GLY A 181 -1.75 7.20 -11.85
C GLY A 181 -1.51 8.68 -11.54
N ALA A 182 -1.59 9.10 -10.28
CA ALA A 182 -1.39 10.48 -9.82
C ALA A 182 0.04 10.73 -9.35
N ILE A 183 0.62 9.85 -8.51
CA ILE A 183 1.96 10.02 -7.90
C ILE A 183 3.07 10.43 -8.90
N PRO A 184 3.16 9.88 -10.13
CA PRO A 184 4.19 10.28 -11.09
C PRO A 184 4.09 11.72 -11.60
N LYS A 185 2.92 12.36 -11.42
CA LYS A 185 2.60 13.73 -11.87
C LYS A 185 2.84 14.77 -10.78
N LEU A 186 2.79 14.37 -9.50
CA LEU A 186 2.91 15.27 -8.34
C LEU A 186 4.30 15.89 -8.23
N GLN A 187 4.34 17.18 -7.90
CA GLN A 187 5.57 17.97 -7.80
C GLN A 187 6.04 18.09 -6.35
N SER A 188 5.16 18.52 -5.45
CA SER A 188 5.47 18.83 -4.05
C SER A 188 5.77 17.58 -3.20
N PRO A 189 6.71 17.65 -2.25
CA PRO A 189 6.91 16.58 -1.27
C PRO A 189 5.64 16.27 -0.46
N ALA A 190 4.91 17.31 -0.03
CA ALA A 190 3.68 17.19 0.75
C ALA A 190 2.59 16.36 0.02
N ALA A 191 2.24 16.71 -1.23
CA ALA A 191 1.25 15.94 -1.98
C ALA A 191 1.74 14.51 -2.30
N LYS A 192 3.04 14.32 -2.61
CA LYS A 192 3.60 12.98 -2.83
C LYS A 192 3.52 12.09 -1.58
N LYS A 193 3.81 12.63 -0.40
CA LYS A 193 3.72 11.94 0.89
C LYS A 193 2.27 11.54 1.20
N LEU A 194 1.35 12.51 1.11
CA LEU A 194 -0.08 12.30 1.36
C LEU A 194 -0.64 11.22 0.42
N VAL A 195 -0.45 11.36 -0.89
CA VAL A 195 -1.04 10.44 -1.87
C VAL A 195 -0.42 9.04 -1.80
N ALA A 196 0.86 8.90 -1.42
CA ALA A 196 1.45 7.58 -1.17
C ALA A 196 0.84 6.93 0.09
N GLY A 197 0.64 7.68 1.17
CA GLY A 197 0.02 7.14 2.39
C GLY A 197 -1.47 6.80 2.21
N LEU A 198 -2.21 7.56 1.39
CA LEU A 198 -3.59 7.22 1.00
C LEU A 198 -3.61 5.93 0.17
N LEU A 199 -2.78 5.85 -0.88
CA LEU A 199 -2.64 4.65 -1.72
C LEU A 199 -2.38 3.37 -0.92
N ALA A 200 -1.63 3.46 0.19
CA ALA A 200 -1.37 2.32 1.05
C ALA A 200 -2.65 1.74 1.69
N VAL A 201 -3.54 2.60 2.20
CA VAL A 201 -4.77 2.17 2.86
C VAL A 201 -5.85 1.78 1.85
N GLU A 202 -5.99 2.55 0.77
CA GLU A 202 -6.81 2.22 -0.41
C GLU A 202 -6.55 0.82 -0.95
N ALA A 203 -5.28 0.49 -1.18
CA ALA A 203 -4.88 -0.82 -1.66
C ALA A 203 -5.10 -1.91 -0.61
N GLY A 204 -4.98 -1.57 0.68
CA GLY A 204 -5.33 -2.48 1.76
C GLY A 204 -6.82 -2.82 1.82
N GLN A 205 -7.71 -1.83 1.58
CA GLN A 205 -9.16 -2.06 1.55
C GLN A 205 -9.57 -2.96 0.39
N ASP A 206 -9.11 -2.68 -0.84
CA ASP A 206 -9.35 -3.56 -1.99
C ASP A 206 -8.84 -4.98 -1.71
N ALA A 207 -7.63 -5.11 -1.17
CA ALA A 207 -7.03 -6.41 -0.88
C ALA A 207 -7.78 -7.22 0.20
N VAL A 208 -8.34 -6.58 1.23
CA VAL A 208 -9.22 -7.26 2.21
C VAL A 208 -10.56 -7.66 1.56
N ILE A 209 -11.17 -6.80 0.74
CA ILE A 209 -12.40 -7.15 -0.01
C ILE A 209 -12.13 -8.34 -0.93
N ARG A 210 -11.00 -8.32 -1.65
CA ARG A 210 -10.52 -9.42 -2.50
C ARG A 210 -10.29 -10.68 -1.68
N THR A 211 -9.69 -10.60 -0.48
CA THR A 211 -9.50 -11.74 0.43
C THR A 211 -10.83 -12.40 0.79
N LEU A 212 -11.78 -11.61 1.28
CA LEU A 212 -13.09 -12.11 1.72
C LEU A 212 -13.87 -12.73 0.56
N LEU A 213 -13.79 -12.14 -0.64
CA LEU A 213 -14.38 -12.71 -1.86
C LEU A 213 -13.59 -13.93 -2.39
N TYR A 214 -12.27 -14.02 -2.16
CA TYR A 214 -11.44 -15.13 -2.61
C TYR A 214 -11.66 -16.40 -1.79
N GLU A 215 -11.78 -16.29 -0.46
CA GLU A 215 -12.23 -17.40 0.38
C GLU A 215 -13.63 -17.89 -0.05
N ARG A 216 -14.50 -16.96 -0.46
CA ARG A 216 -15.86 -17.23 -0.93
C ARG A 216 -15.96 -17.52 -2.44
N ARG A 217 -14.85 -17.62 -3.19
CA ARG A 217 -14.85 -17.56 -4.68
C ARG A 217 -15.75 -18.57 -5.38
N ALA A 218 -15.81 -19.79 -4.85
CA ALA A 218 -16.64 -20.88 -5.36
C ALA A 218 -18.10 -20.89 -4.86
N GLN A 219 -18.46 -20.03 -3.89
CA GLN A 219 -19.81 -19.91 -3.34
C GLN A 219 -20.77 -19.36 -4.41
N SER A 220 -21.98 -19.91 -4.49
CA SER A 220 -23.05 -19.35 -5.34
C SER A 220 -23.73 -18.17 -4.67
N VAL A 221 -23.88 -17.07 -5.40
CA VAL A 221 -24.49 -15.82 -4.92
C VAL A 221 -26.02 -15.90 -5.04
N GLY A 222 -26.65 -16.53 -4.04
CA GLY A 222 -28.10 -16.56 -3.88
C GLY A 222 -28.86 -16.99 -5.15
N LEU A 223 -29.91 -16.22 -5.48
CA LEU A 223 -30.83 -16.52 -6.58
C LEU A 223 -30.22 -16.39 -7.99
N TYR A 224 -29.06 -15.75 -8.15
CA TYR A 224 -28.49 -15.50 -9.49
C TYR A 224 -27.85 -16.74 -10.14
N GLN A 225 -27.69 -17.84 -9.40
CA GLN A 225 -27.06 -19.10 -9.87
C GLN A 225 -25.69 -18.88 -10.53
N ARG A 226 -24.89 -17.96 -9.98
CA ARG A 226 -23.52 -17.66 -10.41
C ARG A 226 -22.61 -17.56 -9.19
N LYS A 227 -21.35 -17.96 -9.36
CA LYS A 227 -20.34 -17.93 -8.30
C LYS A 227 -19.78 -16.53 -8.05
N VAL A 228 -19.27 -16.28 -6.85
CA VAL A 228 -18.55 -15.04 -6.49
C VAL A 228 -17.42 -14.72 -7.47
N GLU A 229 -16.62 -15.72 -7.88
CA GLU A 229 -15.55 -15.56 -8.87
C GLU A 229 -16.06 -15.01 -10.22
N TRP A 230 -17.30 -15.34 -10.61
CA TRP A 230 -17.90 -14.83 -11.85
C TRP A 230 -18.25 -13.35 -11.75
N PHE A 231 -18.82 -12.90 -10.63
CA PHE A 231 -19.12 -11.48 -10.39
C PHE A 231 -17.84 -10.64 -10.48
N ALA A 232 -16.80 -10.97 -9.71
CA ALA A 232 -15.53 -10.25 -9.75
C ALA A 232 -14.91 -10.24 -11.18
N ASN A 233 -14.91 -11.38 -11.86
CA ASN A 233 -14.38 -11.50 -13.22
C ASN A 233 -15.18 -10.67 -14.25
N THR A 234 -16.51 -10.56 -14.12
CA THR A 234 -17.34 -9.70 -14.98
C THR A 234 -17.15 -8.21 -14.68
N ILE A 235 -17.06 -7.84 -13.39
CA ILE A 235 -16.85 -6.46 -12.96
C ILE A 235 -15.51 -5.93 -13.47
N SER A 236 -14.43 -6.70 -13.37
CA SER A 236 -13.12 -6.31 -13.90
C SER A 236 -13.13 -6.13 -15.43
N LYS A 237 -13.85 -7.00 -16.16
CA LYS A 237 -14.08 -6.81 -17.61
C LYS A 237 -14.84 -5.52 -17.90
N LEU A 238 -15.87 -5.19 -17.13
CA LEU A 238 -16.63 -3.94 -17.28
C LEU A 238 -15.76 -2.72 -17.04
N ARG A 239 -14.98 -2.67 -15.95
CA ARG A 239 -14.13 -1.50 -15.65
C ARG A 239 -13.03 -1.29 -16.69
N ASN A 240 -12.48 -2.37 -17.28
CA ASN A 240 -11.59 -2.28 -18.45
C ASN A 240 -12.33 -1.73 -19.69
N LYS A 241 -13.52 -2.26 -20.00
CA LYS A 241 -14.38 -1.86 -21.13
C LYS A 241 -14.80 -0.39 -21.06
N LEU A 242 -15.19 0.09 -19.87
CA LEU A 242 -15.59 1.48 -19.63
C LEU A 242 -14.37 2.43 -19.68
N GLY A 243 -13.29 2.11 -18.97
CA GLY A 243 -12.11 2.97 -18.92
C GLY A 243 -11.43 3.20 -20.29
N LYS A 244 -11.52 2.21 -21.19
CA LYS A 244 -10.88 2.19 -22.53
C LYS A 244 -9.34 2.21 -22.49
N GLY A 245 -8.77 1.84 -21.34
CA GLY A 245 -7.32 1.84 -21.07
C GLY A 245 -6.56 0.55 -21.38
N GLY A 246 -7.23 -0.47 -21.95
CA GLY A 246 -6.72 -1.83 -22.05
C GLY A 246 -6.95 -2.64 -20.77
N LEU A 247 -6.09 -3.61 -20.49
CA LEU A 247 -6.10 -4.38 -19.24
C LEU A 247 -5.50 -3.52 -18.11
N LYS A 248 -6.33 -3.14 -17.14
CA LYS A 248 -5.96 -2.43 -15.90
C LYS A 248 -6.72 -2.96 -14.67
N ASP A 249 -7.23 -4.19 -14.77
CA ASP A 249 -8.16 -4.78 -13.82
C ASP A 249 -8.31 -6.27 -14.09
N GLU A 250 -8.28 -7.06 -13.03
CA GLU A 250 -8.27 -8.50 -13.10
C GLU A 250 -9.12 -9.06 -11.96
N GLY A 251 -10.03 -9.97 -12.34
CA GLY A 251 -10.87 -10.67 -11.38
C GLY A 251 -10.09 -11.63 -10.50
N LEU A 252 -10.81 -12.34 -9.62
CA LEU A 252 -10.23 -13.27 -8.66
C LEU A 252 -9.67 -14.55 -9.32
N LEU A 253 -10.13 -14.87 -10.54
CA LEU A 253 -9.57 -15.95 -11.37
C LEU A 253 -9.25 -15.45 -12.78
N VAL A 254 -8.03 -15.73 -13.24
CA VAL A 254 -7.53 -15.35 -14.57
C VAL A 254 -6.99 -16.57 -15.33
N PRO A 255 -6.86 -16.53 -16.67
CA PRO A 255 -6.09 -17.53 -17.39
C PRO A 255 -4.63 -17.51 -16.90
N PRO A 256 -3.96 -18.64 -16.63
CA PRO A 256 -2.65 -18.63 -15.94
C PRO A 256 -1.57 -17.76 -16.56
N LYS A 257 -1.58 -17.59 -17.89
CA LYS A 257 -0.70 -16.68 -18.66
C LYS A 257 -0.86 -15.17 -18.36
N VAL A 258 -1.84 -14.80 -17.52
CA VAL A 258 -2.17 -13.41 -17.13
C VAL A 258 -1.75 -13.14 -15.70
N GLY A 259 -2.05 -14.07 -14.77
CA GLY A 259 -1.67 -13.96 -13.37
C GLY A 259 -0.16 -14.06 -13.15
N ALA A 260 0.26 -13.90 -11.88
CA ALA A 260 1.66 -13.73 -11.49
C ALA A 260 2.62 -14.71 -12.20
N GLU A 261 3.69 -14.15 -12.78
CA GLU A 261 4.71 -14.86 -13.56
C GLU A 261 4.22 -15.69 -14.77
N GLY A 262 2.94 -15.56 -15.16
CA GLY A 262 2.30 -16.44 -16.14
C GLY A 262 2.07 -17.87 -15.66
N LYS A 263 2.15 -18.11 -14.34
CA LYS A 263 2.19 -19.45 -13.72
C LYS A 263 0.91 -19.82 -12.96
N VAL A 264 0.09 -18.85 -12.54
CA VAL A 264 -1.06 -19.07 -11.64
C VAL A 264 -2.36 -18.47 -12.18
N GLY A 265 -3.48 -19.20 -12.00
CA GLY A 265 -4.82 -18.73 -12.34
C GLY A 265 -5.60 -18.12 -11.18
N GLY A 266 -5.16 -18.32 -9.94
CA GLY A 266 -5.61 -17.54 -8.78
C GLY A 266 -4.98 -16.15 -8.82
N ASN A 267 -5.77 -15.12 -8.48
CA ASN A 267 -5.33 -13.72 -8.61
C ASN A 267 -5.85 -12.88 -7.43
N ILE A 268 -5.26 -13.11 -6.25
CA ILE A 268 -5.65 -12.48 -4.98
C ILE A 268 -5.46 -10.95 -5.02
N LEU A 269 -4.42 -10.47 -5.69
CA LEU A 269 -4.20 -9.07 -6.08
C LEU A 269 -4.15 -8.98 -7.61
N ALA A 270 -4.52 -7.83 -8.18
CA ALA A 270 -4.43 -7.55 -9.61
C ALA A 270 -3.24 -6.62 -9.90
N GLY A 271 -2.40 -6.97 -10.89
CA GLY A 271 -1.18 -6.22 -11.19
C GLY A 271 -0.72 -6.41 -12.63
N ASP A 272 0.21 -5.56 -13.08
CA ASP A 272 0.80 -5.68 -14.41
C ASP A 272 1.74 -6.90 -14.51
N LYS A 273 2.38 -7.12 -15.67
CA LYS A 273 3.27 -8.28 -15.89
C LYS A 273 4.57 -8.29 -15.05
N TYR A 274 4.78 -7.29 -14.21
CA TYR A 274 5.81 -7.25 -13.16
C TYR A 274 5.17 -7.14 -11.76
N SER A 275 3.89 -7.50 -11.64
CA SER A 275 3.08 -7.43 -10.43
C SER A 275 2.85 -6.00 -9.91
N LEU A 276 3.06 -4.97 -10.74
CA LEU A 276 2.87 -3.58 -10.30
C LEU A 276 1.40 -3.17 -10.37
N GLY A 277 0.92 -2.43 -9.37
CA GLY A 277 -0.40 -1.79 -9.39
C GLY A 277 -0.63 -0.96 -10.66
N TYR A 278 -1.84 -1.05 -11.22
CA TYR A 278 -2.17 -0.41 -12.49
C TYR A 278 -2.44 1.10 -12.34
N PRO A 279 -1.86 1.98 -13.19
CA PRO A 279 -2.21 3.41 -13.19
C PRO A 279 -3.45 3.71 -14.04
N ARG A 280 -4.47 4.35 -13.45
CA ARG A 280 -5.59 4.99 -14.17
C ARG A 280 -5.39 6.50 -14.34
N THR A 281 -6.01 7.09 -15.34
CA THR A 281 -6.13 8.55 -15.49
C THR A 281 -7.50 9.04 -15.00
N PRO A 282 -7.66 10.34 -14.68
CA PRO A 282 -8.95 10.91 -14.30
C PRO A 282 -10.07 10.61 -15.31
N GLU A 283 -9.76 10.65 -16.62
CA GLU A 283 -10.71 10.34 -17.68
C GLU A 283 -11.15 8.86 -17.64
N GLU A 284 -10.22 7.93 -17.44
CA GLU A 284 -10.53 6.51 -17.29
C GLU A 284 -11.41 6.23 -16.05
N ILE A 285 -11.20 6.98 -14.97
CA ILE A 285 -11.99 6.92 -13.74
C ILE A 285 -13.40 7.45 -13.99
N LEU A 286 -13.54 8.65 -14.57
CA LEU A 286 -14.82 9.29 -14.86
C LEU A 286 -15.70 8.38 -15.74
N ARG A 287 -15.12 7.78 -16.79
CA ARG A 287 -15.81 6.79 -17.65
C ARG A 287 -16.38 5.59 -16.88
N ILE A 288 -15.68 5.15 -15.82
CA ILE A 288 -16.09 4.02 -14.97
C ILE A 288 -17.17 4.46 -13.99
N VAL A 289 -16.95 5.53 -13.20
CA VAL A 289 -17.87 5.92 -12.13
C VAL A 289 -19.17 6.56 -12.65
N TYR A 290 -19.16 7.09 -13.87
CA TYR A 290 -20.38 7.51 -14.57
C TYR A 290 -21.12 6.34 -15.25
N GLY A 291 -20.52 5.14 -15.32
CA GLY A 291 -21.07 3.95 -15.99
C GLY A 291 -21.19 4.06 -17.52
N SER A 292 -20.86 5.22 -18.10
CA SER A 292 -21.15 5.59 -19.48
C SER A 292 -20.07 5.24 -20.49
N GLY A 293 -18.84 4.95 -20.02
CA GLY A 293 -17.67 4.78 -20.88
C GLY A 293 -17.23 6.10 -21.55
N ASP A 294 -17.76 7.25 -21.11
CA ASP A 294 -17.52 8.57 -21.70
C ASP A 294 -17.43 9.62 -20.58
N GLU A 295 -16.23 10.18 -20.39
CA GLU A 295 -15.91 11.13 -19.31
C GLU A 295 -16.74 12.42 -19.34
N LYS A 296 -17.44 12.69 -20.46
CA LYS A 296 -18.31 13.85 -20.63
C LYS A 296 -19.77 13.56 -20.28
N LYS A 297 -20.15 12.27 -20.22
CA LYS A 297 -21.52 11.83 -19.92
C LYS A 297 -21.64 11.46 -18.46
N VAL A 298 -21.99 12.45 -17.64
CA VAL A 298 -22.30 12.28 -16.20
C VAL A 298 -23.44 11.29 -15.99
N GLY A 299 -23.40 10.54 -14.89
CA GLY A 299 -24.32 9.43 -14.65
C GLY A 299 -23.80 8.51 -13.54
N GLY A 300 -24.30 7.26 -13.52
CA GLY A 300 -23.85 6.23 -12.59
C GLY A 300 -23.91 6.69 -11.13
N PHE A 301 -22.77 6.59 -10.44
CA PHE A 301 -22.61 7.04 -9.05
C PHE A 301 -22.64 8.56 -8.87
N PHE A 302 -22.42 9.35 -9.92
CA PHE A 302 -22.38 10.82 -9.88
C PHE A 302 -23.43 11.43 -10.85
N PRO A 303 -24.74 11.35 -10.53
CA PRO A 303 -25.83 11.82 -11.40
C PRO A 303 -25.82 13.34 -11.70
N LYS A 304 -24.96 14.11 -11.02
CA LYS A 304 -24.72 15.55 -11.28
C LYS A 304 -23.23 15.87 -11.52
N GLY A 305 -22.43 14.87 -11.90
CA GLY A 305 -21.00 14.99 -12.22
C GLY A 305 -20.08 15.15 -11.00
N ALA A 306 -18.90 14.56 -11.07
CA ALA A 306 -17.81 14.70 -10.11
C ALA A 306 -17.27 16.15 -10.08
N LYS A 307 -16.79 16.62 -8.93
CA LYS A 307 -16.32 17.99 -8.68
C LYS A 307 -14.79 18.11 -8.71
N GLY A 308 -14.27 19.28 -8.38
CA GLY A 308 -12.88 19.67 -8.65
C GLY A 308 -12.68 20.12 -10.10
N LYS A 309 -11.58 20.83 -10.38
CA LYS A 309 -11.33 21.45 -11.69
C LYS A 309 -11.21 20.44 -12.83
N ILE A 310 -10.54 19.32 -12.59
CA ILE A 310 -10.32 18.26 -13.59
C ILE A 310 -11.66 17.70 -14.07
N ALA A 311 -12.49 17.17 -13.16
CA ALA A 311 -13.74 16.51 -13.54
C ALA A 311 -14.70 17.44 -14.29
N LYS A 312 -14.86 18.69 -13.82
CA LYS A 312 -15.71 19.69 -14.46
C LYS A 312 -15.29 20.00 -15.90
N SER A 313 -13.99 20.02 -16.20
CA SER A 313 -13.46 20.37 -17.53
C SER A 313 -13.86 19.40 -18.66
N HIS A 314 -14.50 18.27 -18.33
CA HIS A 314 -15.04 17.31 -19.29
C HIS A 314 -16.55 17.47 -19.58
N TYR A 315 -17.34 18.07 -18.67
CA TYR A 315 -18.81 18.12 -18.78
C TYR A 315 -19.46 19.49 -18.55
N ASP A 316 -18.83 20.40 -17.80
CA ASP A 316 -19.20 21.82 -17.81
C ASP A 316 -18.60 22.46 -19.08
N ASN A 317 -19.36 23.29 -19.82
CA ASN A 317 -18.95 23.89 -21.11
C ASN A 317 -17.86 24.99 -20.98
N VAL A 318 -16.95 24.88 -20.00
CA VAL A 318 -15.92 25.87 -19.69
C VAL A 318 -14.57 25.43 -20.27
N ASN A 319 -14.15 26.10 -21.35
CA ASN A 319 -12.81 26.07 -21.97
C ASN A 319 -11.90 24.87 -21.61
N SER A 320 -12.02 23.79 -22.38
CA SER A 320 -11.26 22.54 -22.20
C SER A 320 -9.75 22.75 -22.07
N LEU A 321 -9.17 22.32 -20.95
CA LEU A 321 -7.74 22.42 -20.68
C LEU A 321 -6.93 21.46 -21.55
N ASN A 322 -6.35 22.00 -22.64
CA ASN A 322 -5.43 21.27 -23.52
C ASN A 322 -4.07 21.00 -22.84
N HIS A 323 -4.03 20.06 -21.89
CA HIS A 323 -2.81 19.57 -21.24
C HIS A 323 -1.96 18.76 -22.22
N LYS A 324 -1.23 19.46 -23.10
CA LYS A 324 -0.21 18.86 -23.98
C LYS A 324 0.89 18.22 -23.14
N HIS A 325 0.84 16.91 -22.96
CA HIS A 325 1.90 16.13 -22.34
C HIS A 325 3.22 16.30 -23.12
N LYS A 326 4.12 17.16 -22.62
CA LYS A 326 5.53 17.13 -23.01
C LYS A 326 6.09 15.77 -22.60
N ARG A 327 6.38 14.90 -23.57
CA ARG A 327 7.19 13.69 -23.34
C ARG A 327 8.53 14.16 -22.76
N SER A 328 8.83 13.81 -21.51
CA SER A 328 10.14 14.09 -20.94
C SER A 328 11.21 13.40 -21.80
N LYS A 329 12.32 14.08 -22.08
CA LYS A 329 13.49 13.41 -22.68
C LYS A 329 13.89 12.24 -21.76
N LYS A 330 14.35 11.14 -22.36
CA LYS A 330 14.81 9.94 -21.65
C LYS A 330 16.20 10.20 -21.05
N GLY A 331 16.25 11.06 -20.03
CA GLY A 331 17.44 11.27 -19.21
C GLY A 331 17.76 10.04 -18.35
N SER A 332 18.95 10.04 -17.76
CA SER A 332 19.28 9.13 -16.67
C SER A 332 18.37 9.37 -15.46
N ILE A 333 18.14 8.31 -14.68
CA ILE A 333 17.48 8.42 -13.38
C ILE A 333 18.46 9.14 -12.42
N PRO A 334 18.02 10.12 -11.61
CA PRO A 334 18.87 10.79 -10.63
C PRO A 334 19.54 9.81 -9.67
N SER A 335 20.76 10.09 -9.21
CA SER A 335 21.49 9.20 -8.30
C SER A 335 20.73 8.91 -7.00
N LEU A 336 20.02 9.90 -6.45
CA LEU A 336 19.16 9.72 -5.27
C LEU A 336 17.97 8.78 -5.58
N ASP A 337 17.35 8.90 -6.75
CA ASP A 337 16.28 7.97 -7.17
C ASP A 337 16.85 6.55 -7.37
N VAL A 338 18.10 6.40 -7.83
CA VAL A 338 18.75 5.08 -7.92
C VAL A 338 19.01 4.51 -6.53
N ASP A 339 19.61 5.29 -5.62
CA ASP A 339 19.88 4.88 -4.24
C ASP A 339 18.59 4.42 -3.51
N LEU A 340 17.50 5.18 -3.70
CA LEU A 340 16.17 4.90 -3.11
C LEU A 340 15.44 3.72 -3.75
N LEU A 341 15.72 3.39 -5.03
CA LEU A 341 15.17 2.21 -5.71
C LEU A 341 16.01 0.95 -5.46
N GLU A 342 17.30 1.07 -5.19
CA GLU A 342 18.16 -0.07 -4.85
C GLU A 342 17.98 -0.50 -3.38
N PHE A 343 17.70 0.42 -2.44
CA PHE A 343 17.44 0.06 -1.04
C PHE A 343 16.35 -1.00 -0.82
N PRO A 344 15.12 -0.89 -1.39
CA PRO A 344 14.06 -1.86 -1.15
C PRO A 344 14.33 -3.24 -1.74
N LEU A 345 15.22 -3.41 -2.74
CA LEU A 345 15.60 -4.73 -3.28
C LEU A 345 15.94 -5.76 -2.19
N ASN A 346 16.47 -5.31 -1.06
CA ASN A 346 16.72 -6.16 0.11
C ASN A 346 15.44 -6.85 0.60
N LEU A 347 14.33 -6.11 0.71
CA LEU A 347 13.04 -6.59 1.19
C LEU A 347 12.39 -7.50 0.14
N GLU A 348 12.34 -7.08 -1.14
CA GLU A 348 11.83 -7.95 -2.22
C GLU A 348 12.55 -9.31 -2.28
N TYR A 349 13.85 -9.38 -1.96
CA TYR A 349 14.56 -10.65 -1.84
C TYR A 349 14.13 -11.47 -0.62
N LEU A 350 13.99 -10.84 0.55
CA LEU A 350 13.50 -11.48 1.77
C LEU A 350 12.09 -12.04 1.56
N GLU A 351 11.23 -11.30 0.88
CA GLU A 351 9.82 -11.65 0.68
C GLU A 351 9.65 -12.67 -0.46
N ALA A 352 10.36 -12.52 -1.59
CA ALA A 352 10.41 -13.54 -2.64
C ALA A 352 10.87 -14.89 -2.09
N GLU A 353 12.00 -14.92 -1.37
CA GLU A 353 12.51 -16.16 -0.79
C GLU A 353 11.56 -16.72 0.27
N PHE A 354 11.11 -15.90 1.24
CA PHE A 354 10.26 -16.40 2.33
C PHE A 354 8.94 -16.99 1.84
N PHE A 355 8.28 -16.33 0.89
CA PHE A 355 7.00 -16.80 0.33
C PHE A 355 7.18 -17.99 -0.64
N LEU A 356 8.22 -18.03 -1.47
CA LEU A 356 8.51 -19.17 -2.34
C LEU A 356 8.93 -20.42 -1.54
N TRP A 357 9.80 -20.27 -0.54
CA TRP A 357 10.16 -21.37 0.36
C TRP A 357 8.93 -21.85 1.14
N GLY A 358 8.20 -20.95 1.80
CA GLY A 358 7.01 -21.28 2.58
C GLY A 358 5.94 -22.05 1.79
N SER A 359 5.64 -21.63 0.56
CA SER A 359 4.59 -22.25 -0.27
C SER A 359 5.02 -23.51 -1.03
N VAL A 360 6.18 -23.50 -1.71
CA VAL A 360 6.59 -24.58 -2.62
C VAL A 360 7.84 -25.34 -2.16
N GLY A 361 8.68 -24.74 -1.31
CA GLY A 361 9.88 -25.36 -0.74
C GLY A 361 11.14 -25.19 -1.59
N TYR A 362 11.26 -24.07 -2.31
CA TYR A 362 12.46 -23.67 -3.03
C TYR A 362 12.39 -22.19 -3.44
N GLY A 363 13.55 -21.53 -3.53
CA GLY A 363 13.69 -20.09 -3.77
C GLY A 363 13.95 -19.64 -5.21
N LEU A 364 14.52 -18.44 -5.35
CA LEU A 364 14.85 -17.83 -6.65
C LEU A 364 15.83 -18.66 -7.48
N ASP A 365 16.72 -19.44 -6.84
CA ASP A 365 17.68 -20.36 -7.50
C ASP A 365 17.02 -21.45 -8.36
N LYS A 366 15.69 -21.59 -8.24
CA LYS A 366 14.87 -22.48 -9.09
C LYS A 366 13.74 -21.75 -9.81
N VAL A 367 13.30 -20.58 -9.34
CA VAL A 367 12.19 -19.81 -9.96
C VAL A 367 12.67 -18.83 -11.04
N ASP A 368 13.75 -18.09 -10.80
CA ASP A 368 14.45 -17.24 -11.77
C ASP A 368 15.90 -16.97 -11.27
N PRO A 369 16.87 -17.86 -11.56
CA PRO A 369 18.23 -17.76 -11.00
C PRO A 369 18.97 -16.47 -11.39
N LYS A 370 18.52 -15.81 -12.46
CA LYS A 370 19.07 -14.53 -12.94
C LYS A 370 18.67 -13.37 -12.02
N LEU A 371 17.59 -13.51 -11.24
CA LEU A 371 17.25 -12.54 -10.20
C LEU A 371 18.11 -12.71 -8.95
N ALA A 372 18.39 -13.95 -8.51
CA ALA A 372 19.38 -14.20 -7.45
C ALA A 372 20.78 -13.68 -7.83
N ASN A 373 21.16 -13.81 -9.11
CA ASN A 373 22.35 -13.22 -9.72
C ASN A 373 23.66 -13.62 -9.00
N GLY A 374 23.74 -14.89 -8.56
CA GLY A 374 24.92 -15.45 -7.89
C GLY A 374 25.11 -15.05 -6.43
N GLY A 375 24.13 -14.38 -5.80
CA GLY A 375 24.13 -14.13 -4.36
C GLY A 375 23.68 -15.36 -3.56
N ASP A 376 24.13 -15.47 -2.31
CA ASP A 376 24.00 -16.67 -1.49
C ASP A 376 22.56 -17.10 -1.20
N ALA A 377 22.34 -18.41 -1.07
CA ALA A 377 21.02 -18.99 -0.79
C ALA A 377 20.56 -18.67 0.65
N PRO A 378 19.26 -18.47 0.91
CA PRO A 378 18.77 -18.18 2.25
C PRO A 378 19.01 -19.36 3.19
N PHE A 379 19.59 -19.07 4.35
CA PHE A 379 19.86 -20.04 5.41
C PHE A 379 18.59 -20.35 6.21
N GLY A 380 18.32 -21.65 6.41
CA GLY A 380 17.27 -22.14 7.32
C GLY A 380 15.83 -22.04 6.80
N ALA A 381 15.63 -21.52 5.59
CA ALA A 381 14.34 -21.46 4.91
C ALA A 381 13.76 -22.86 4.66
N GLN A 382 12.45 -23.01 4.85
CA GLN A 382 11.76 -24.31 4.80
C GLN A 382 10.40 -24.19 4.12
N LYS A 383 9.85 -25.34 3.73
CA LYS A 383 8.45 -25.44 3.30
C LYS A 383 7.53 -25.47 4.51
N ALA A 384 6.54 -24.58 4.55
CA ALA A 384 5.55 -24.53 5.61
C ALA A 384 4.44 -25.57 5.40
N PHE A 385 3.88 -26.06 6.51
CA PHE A 385 2.68 -26.92 6.50
C PHE A 385 1.42 -26.06 6.32
N LEU A 386 1.24 -25.54 5.11
CA LEU A 386 0.11 -24.65 4.76
C LEU A 386 -1.09 -25.45 4.26
N ASP A 387 -2.29 -25.04 4.68
CA ASP A 387 -3.55 -25.49 4.07
C ASP A 387 -3.66 -25.04 2.59
N PRO A 388 -4.57 -25.62 1.79
CA PRO A 388 -4.66 -25.34 0.37
C PRO A 388 -4.93 -23.88 -0.01
N VAL A 389 -5.57 -23.07 0.85
CA VAL A 389 -5.89 -21.66 0.59
C VAL A 389 -4.73 -20.76 0.97
N THR A 390 -4.17 -20.90 2.19
CA THR A 390 -2.98 -20.12 2.58
C THR A 390 -1.79 -20.45 1.67
N ARG A 391 -1.60 -21.72 1.27
CA ARG A 391 -0.55 -22.10 0.31
C ARG A 391 -0.73 -21.45 -1.06
N ASP A 392 -1.97 -21.32 -1.53
CA ASP A 392 -2.31 -20.70 -2.82
C ASP A 392 -2.03 -19.19 -2.81
N VAL A 393 -2.44 -18.50 -1.74
CA VAL A 393 -2.16 -17.05 -1.53
C VAL A 393 -0.66 -16.79 -1.39
N ILE A 394 0.04 -17.51 -0.51
CA ILE A 394 1.49 -17.32 -0.30
C ILE A 394 2.30 -17.69 -1.57
N TYR A 395 1.84 -18.64 -2.38
CA TYR A 395 2.49 -18.90 -3.68
C TYR A 395 2.29 -17.74 -4.67
N GLN A 396 1.12 -17.10 -4.66
CA GLN A 396 0.87 -15.91 -5.48
C GLN A 396 1.80 -14.75 -5.07
N PHE A 397 2.01 -14.53 -3.77
CA PHE A 397 2.96 -13.51 -3.26
C PHE A 397 4.40 -13.81 -3.70
N GLY A 398 4.89 -15.05 -3.50
CA GLY A 398 6.24 -15.42 -3.93
C GLY A 398 6.48 -15.31 -5.44
N LEU A 399 5.42 -15.29 -6.26
CA LEU A 399 5.50 -14.95 -7.68
C LEU A 399 5.34 -13.45 -7.95
N GLN A 400 4.66 -12.71 -7.08
CA GLN A 400 4.54 -11.26 -7.18
C GLN A 400 5.92 -10.58 -6.98
N GLU A 401 6.69 -11.02 -5.98
CA GLU A 401 8.03 -10.51 -5.67
C GLU A 401 9.06 -10.79 -6.78
N VAL A 402 8.92 -11.91 -7.47
CA VAL A 402 9.70 -12.22 -8.69
C VAL A 402 9.42 -11.20 -9.80
N GLY A 403 8.18 -10.70 -9.86
CA GLY A 403 7.79 -9.55 -10.67
C GLY A 403 8.46 -8.26 -10.21
N HIS A 404 8.38 -7.94 -8.92
CA HIS A 404 8.92 -6.71 -8.30
C HIS A 404 10.45 -6.59 -8.47
N LEU A 405 11.19 -7.63 -8.09
CA LEU A 405 12.64 -7.77 -8.32
C LEU A 405 13.00 -7.48 -9.79
N ARG A 406 12.19 -7.97 -10.73
CA ARG A 406 12.39 -7.76 -12.18
C ARG A 406 11.96 -6.38 -12.65
N ALA A 407 11.00 -5.71 -11.99
CA ALA A 407 10.64 -4.31 -12.24
C ALA A 407 11.78 -3.37 -11.84
N ILE A 408 12.35 -3.58 -10.65
CA ILE A 408 13.41 -2.75 -10.09
C ILE A 408 14.73 -2.96 -10.85
N LYS A 409 15.17 -4.21 -11.05
CA LYS A 409 16.39 -4.54 -11.84
C LYS A 409 16.33 -4.19 -13.33
N LYS A 410 15.16 -3.83 -13.85
CA LYS A 410 14.97 -3.27 -15.20
C LYS A 410 15.11 -1.74 -15.22
N THR A 411 15.05 -1.10 -14.05
CA THR A 411 15.01 0.36 -13.86
C THR A 411 16.32 0.88 -13.28
N VAL A 412 16.92 0.15 -12.35
CA VAL A 412 18.25 0.38 -11.75
C VAL A 412 19.14 -0.87 -11.91
N LYS A 413 20.42 -0.77 -11.56
CA LYS A 413 21.35 -1.91 -11.68
C LYS A 413 21.06 -2.96 -10.62
N GLY A 414 20.89 -2.52 -9.37
CA GLY A 414 20.74 -3.39 -8.22
C GLY A 414 21.98 -4.24 -7.91
N PHE A 415 21.77 -5.19 -7.01
CA PHE A 415 22.80 -6.09 -6.48
C PHE A 415 22.36 -7.58 -6.54
N PRO A 416 23.27 -8.55 -6.36
CA PRO A 416 22.91 -9.96 -6.09
C PRO A 416 22.08 -10.11 -4.81
N ARG A 417 21.39 -11.23 -4.62
CA ARG A 417 20.67 -11.52 -3.38
C ARG A 417 21.64 -11.48 -2.18
N PRO A 418 21.36 -10.72 -1.10
CA PRO A 418 22.17 -10.76 0.12
C PRO A 418 21.96 -12.10 0.85
N LEU A 419 22.88 -12.49 1.73
CA LEU A 419 22.65 -13.64 2.61
C LEU A 419 21.48 -13.35 3.56
N LEU A 420 20.47 -14.21 3.52
CA LEU A 420 19.22 -14.07 4.29
C LEU A 420 19.10 -15.18 5.33
N ASN A 421 18.70 -14.82 6.55
CA ASN A 421 18.43 -15.75 7.64
C ASN A 421 16.92 -15.94 7.81
N MET A 422 16.44 -17.13 7.48
CA MET A 422 15.03 -17.52 7.60
C MET A 422 14.84 -18.71 8.55
N SER A 423 15.86 -19.00 9.37
CA SER A 423 15.81 -20.13 10.29
C SER A 423 14.64 -20.02 11.27
N ALA A 424 13.99 -21.14 11.58
CA ALA A 424 12.92 -21.17 12.59
C ALA A 424 13.40 -20.64 13.96
N SER A 425 14.69 -20.85 14.29
CA SER A 425 15.37 -20.25 15.44
C SER A 425 15.44 -18.72 15.41
N HIS A 426 15.60 -18.10 14.24
CA HIS A 426 15.56 -16.64 14.14
C HIS A 426 14.15 -16.09 14.40
N PHE A 427 13.14 -16.65 13.75
CA PHE A 427 11.74 -16.28 14.00
C PHE A 427 11.33 -16.54 15.45
N ALA A 428 11.82 -17.61 16.09
CA ALA A 428 11.66 -17.83 17.53
C ALA A 428 12.20 -16.65 18.34
N ASN A 429 13.46 -16.25 18.12
CA ASN A 429 14.08 -15.14 18.86
C ASN A 429 13.31 -13.81 18.68
N VAL A 430 12.80 -13.51 17.48
CA VAL A 430 11.99 -12.29 17.20
C VAL A 430 10.68 -12.31 17.97
N ILE A 431 9.99 -13.46 18.01
CA ILE A 431 8.75 -13.61 18.77
C ILE A 431 9.02 -13.58 20.28
N ASP A 432 10.08 -14.23 20.76
CA ASP A 432 10.48 -14.22 22.18
C ASP A 432 10.82 -12.81 22.67
N GLU A 433 11.47 -11.97 21.83
CA GLU A 433 11.68 -10.55 22.14
C GLU A 433 10.36 -9.75 22.13
N ALA A 434 9.45 -10.02 21.18
CA ALA A 434 8.14 -9.38 21.13
C ALA A 434 7.30 -9.69 22.39
N PHE A 435 7.38 -10.93 22.90
CA PHE A 435 6.70 -11.33 24.14
C PHE A 435 7.39 -10.85 25.41
N GLY A 436 8.72 -10.72 25.38
CA GLY A 436 9.58 -10.42 26.53
C GLY A 436 10.01 -11.66 27.32
N TYR A 437 9.76 -12.87 26.78
CA TYR A 437 10.11 -14.16 27.38
C TYR A 437 10.10 -15.26 26.32
N ALA A 438 10.89 -16.33 26.54
CA ALA A 438 10.98 -17.43 25.59
C ALA A 438 9.70 -18.29 25.57
N LEU A 439 9.08 -18.43 24.40
CA LEU A 439 7.94 -19.32 24.18
C LEU A 439 8.38 -20.79 24.23
N LYS A 440 7.50 -21.65 24.76
CA LYS A 440 7.76 -23.10 24.89
C LYS A 440 6.64 -23.90 24.23
N PRO A 441 6.91 -24.70 23.18
CA PRO A 441 8.18 -24.80 22.44
C PRO A 441 8.49 -23.51 21.65
N PRO A 442 9.75 -23.27 21.23
CA PRO A 442 10.12 -22.09 20.45
C PRO A 442 9.23 -21.88 19.21
N PHE A 443 8.93 -20.63 18.86
CA PHE A 443 8.04 -20.34 17.75
C PHE A 443 8.63 -20.77 16.40
N ASN A 444 7.96 -21.71 15.74
CA ASN A 444 8.32 -22.17 14.39
C ASN A 444 7.33 -21.59 13.36
N PRO A 445 7.76 -20.73 12.42
CA PRO A 445 6.88 -20.15 11.41
C PRO A 445 6.36 -21.20 10.39
N TYR A 446 7.10 -22.29 10.18
CA TYR A 446 6.79 -23.31 9.17
C TYR A 446 5.77 -24.36 9.67
N ALA A 447 5.38 -24.31 10.94
CA ALA A 447 4.62 -25.38 11.59
C ALA A 447 3.16 -25.52 11.13
N ASN A 448 2.49 -24.43 10.74
CA ASN A 448 1.11 -24.40 10.23
C ASN A 448 0.78 -23.03 9.60
N SER A 449 -0.37 -22.90 8.93
CA SER A 449 -0.82 -21.64 8.31
C SER A 449 -0.89 -20.42 9.25
N ILE A 450 -1.30 -20.58 10.52
CA ILE A 450 -1.40 -19.46 11.47
C ILE A 450 0.00 -19.01 11.90
N ASN A 451 0.88 -19.94 12.23
CA ASN A 451 2.29 -19.63 12.51
C ASN A 451 2.95 -18.95 11.30
N PHE A 452 2.66 -19.40 10.08
CA PHE A 452 3.23 -18.79 8.89
C PHE A 452 2.69 -17.38 8.65
N LEU A 453 1.37 -17.17 8.74
CA LEU A 453 0.76 -15.84 8.60
C LEU A 453 1.22 -14.86 9.68
N LEU A 454 1.40 -15.30 10.93
CA LEU A 454 1.98 -14.49 12.01
C LEU A 454 3.46 -14.15 11.77
N ALA A 455 4.19 -15.00 11.06
CA ALA A 455 5.54 -14.71 10.61
C ALA A 455 5.57 -13.78 9.39
N SER A 456 4.67 -13.98 8.42
CA SER A 456 4.47 -13.06 7.29
C SER A 456 4.08 -11.66 7.77
N TYR A 457 3.28 -11.55 8.83
CA TYR A 457 2.88 -10.28 9.44
C TYR A 457 4.08 -9.40 9.84
N LEU A 458 5.28 -9.96 10.04
CA LEU A 458 6.51 -9.20 10.30
C LEU A 458 7.02 -8.39 9.11
N ILE A 459 6.77 -8.81 7.85
CA ILE A 459 7.62 -8.42 6.70
C ILE A 459 7.02 -7.36 5.75
N PRO A 460 5.92 -7.57 4.98
CA PRO A 460 5.52 -6.63 3.91
C PRO A 460 5.15 -5.24 4.42
N TYR A 461 4.69 -5.16 5.67
CA TYR A 461 4.44 -3.89 6.35
C TYR A 461 5.70 -3.00 6.48
N VAL A 462 6.88 -3.61 6.55
CA VAL A 462 8.17 -2.88 6.54
C VAL A 462 8.48 -2.37 5.13
N GLY A 463 8.19 -3.17 4.10
CA GLY A 463 8.25 -2.77 2.68
C GLY A 463 7.35 -1.59 2.35
N LEU A 464 6.03 -1.74 2.56
CA LEU A 464 5.04 -0.69 2.24
C LEU A 464 5.37 0.63 2.97
N THR A 465 5.71 0.58 4.26
CA THR A 465 5.99 1.81 5.01
C THR A 465 7.31 2.46 4.61
N GLY A 466 8.25 1.69 4.04
CA GLY A 466 9.43 2.21 3.34
C GLY A 466 9.09 2.90 2.02
N TYR A 467 8.20 2.33 1.22
CA TYR A 467 7.74 2.96 -0.03
C TYR A 467 6.98 4.27 0.22
N VAL A 468 6.10 4.33 1.22
CA VAL A 468 5.49 5.61 1.67
C VAL A 468 6.56 6.61 2.11
N GLY A 469 7.55 6.14 2.89
CA GLY A 469 8.68 6.95 3.37
C GLY A 469 9.73 7.34 2.32
N ALA A 470 9.62 6.84 1.08
CA ALA A 470 10.47 7.21 -0.05
C ALA A 470 9.79 8.15 -1.05
N ALA A 471 8.46 8.07 -1.19
CA ALA A 471 7.70 8.72 -2.26
C ALA A 471 7.91 10.25 -2.37
N ASP A 472 8.09 10.94 -1.24
CA ASP A 472 8.29 12.39 -1.18
C ASP A 472 9.71 12.83 -1.57
N LYS A 473 10.71 11.94 -1.48
CA LYS A 473 12.09 12.17 -1.90
C LYS A 473 12.30 11.94 -3.40
N LEU A 474 11.51 11.06 -4.01
CA LEU A 474 11.62 10.72 -5.44
C LEU A 474 11.41 11.91 -6.37
N GLN A 475 12.29 12.04 -7.35
CA GLN A 475 12.35 13.17 -8.28
C GLN A 475 11.73 12.83 -9.64
N SER A 476 12.15 11.72 -10.25
CA SER A 476 11.81 11.37 -11.63
C SER A 476 10.46 10.64 -11.76
N PRO A 477 9.64 10.93 -12.80
CA PRO A 477 8.39 10.21 -13.05
C PRO A 477 8.53 8.68 -13.20
N PRO A 478 9.61 8.12 -13.78
CA PRO A 478 9.82 6.66 -13.81
C PRO A 478 9.96 6.05 -12.40
N ALA A 479 10.78 6.64 -11.53
CA ALA A 479 10.97 6.13 -10.17
C ALA A 479 9.70 6.28 -9.32
N LYS A 480 9.05 7.45 -9.40
CA LYS A 480 7.72 7.70 -8.78
C LYS A 480 6.68 6.67 -9.22
N LYS A 481 6.64 6.32 -10.52
CA LYS A 481 5.71 5.29 -11.03
C LYS A 481 6.05 3.90 -10.51
N LEU A 482 7.32 3.53 -10.48
CA LEU A 482 7.75 2.22 -10.00
C LEU A 482 7.36 2.04 -8.53
N VAL A 483 7.73 2.99 -7.66
CA VAL A 483 7.38 2.94 -6.22
C VAL A 483 5.86 2.99 -5.99
N ALA A 484 5.10 3.78 -6.75
CA ALA A 484 3.63 3.75 -6.65
C ALA A 484 3.04 2.39 -7.07
N GLY A 485 3.61 1.73 -8.07
CA GLY A 485 3.18 0.40 -8.51
C GLY A 485 3.50 -0.69 -7.49
N LEU A 486 4.66 -0.62 -6.84
CA LEU A 486 5.10 -1.56 -5.79
C LEU A 486 4.25 -1.37 -4.52
N LEU A 487 4.16 -0.13 -4.01
CA LEU A 487 3.38 0.23 -2.82
C LEU A 487 1.93 -0.27 -2.85
N ALA A 488 1.30 -0.26 -4.03
CA ALA A 488 -0.06 -0.75 -4.21
C ALA A 488 -0.21 -2.27 -4.01
N VAL A 489 0.85 -3.07 -4.27
CA VAL A 489 0.82 -4.52 -4.08
C VAL A 489 1.37 -4.91 -2.70
N GLU A 490 2.42 -4.25 -2.21
CA GLU A 490 2.91 -4.41 -0.83
C GLU A 490 1.83 -4.19 0.22
N SER A 491 1.08 -3.09 0.06
CA SER A 491 0.00 -2.77 0.99
C SER A 491 -1.18 -3.74 0.85
N GLY A 492 -1.35 -4.32 -0.35
CA GLY A 492 -2.28 -5.41 -0.56
C GLY A 492 -1.86 -6.70 0.14
N GLN A 493 -0.57 -7.07 0.11
CA GLN A 493 -0.08 -8.29 0.77
C GLN A 493 -0.18 -8.21 2.29
N ASP A 494 0.27 -7.11 2.91
CA ASP A 494 0.07 -6.87 4.35
C ASP A 494 -1.41 -6.93 4.72
N ALA A 495 -2.29 -6.29 3.94
CA ALA A 495 -3.72 -6.27 4.20
C ALA A 495 -4.40 -7.63 4.03
N ILE A 496 -3.97 -8.48 3.09
CA ILE A 496 -4.42 -9.87 2.98
C ILE A 496 -3.98 -10.67 4.22
N ILE A 497 -2.73 -10.52 4.67
CA ILE A 497 -2.23 -11.19 5.88
C ILE A 497 -3.04 -10.72 7.10
N ARG A 498 -3.23 -9.41 7.25
CA ARG A 498 -4.07 -8.81 8.30
C ARG A 498 -5.51 -9.32 8.22
N GLY A 499 -6.12 -9.39 7.04
CA GLY A 499 -7.48 -9.90 6.85
C GLY A 499 -7.64 -11.37 7.24
N LEU A 500 -6.72 -12.23 6.80
CA LEU A 500 -6.69 -13.66 7.15
C LEU A 500 -6.46 -13.87 8.66
N LEU A 501 -5.66 -13.02 9.30
CA LEU A 501 -5.47 -13.03 10.76
C LEU A 501 -6.65 -12.39 11.52
N TYR A 502 -7.35 -11.41 10.95
CA TYR A 502 -8.42 -10.65 11.61
C TYR A 502 -9.68 -11.50 11.81
N ASP A 503 -10.11 -12.26 10.81
CA ASP A 503 -11.20 -13.25 10.98
C ASP A 503 -10.88 -14.22 12.14
N ARG A 504 -9.61 -14.62 12.23
CA ARG A 504 -9.08 -15.60 13.17
C ARG A 504 -8.54 -14.96 14.46
N ARG A 505 -8.78 -13.66 14.72
CA ARG A 505 -8.07 -12.87 15.76
C ARG A 505 -8.26 -13.35 17.19
N LEU A 506 -9.41 -13.96 17.49
CA LEU A 506 -9.74 -14.55 18.79
C LEU A 506 -9.29 -16.03 18.92
N GLN A 507 -8.82 -16.65 17.83
CA GLN A 507 -8.27 -18.01 17.87
C GLN A 507 -7.02 -18.03 18.75
N LYS A 508 -6.92 -19.05 19.61
CA LYS A 508 -5.69 -19.34 20.33
C LYS A 508 -4.71 -20.07 19.43
N VAL A 509 -3.48 -19.54 19.32
CA VAL A 509 -2.38 -20.19 18.61
C VAL A 509 -1.92 -21.39 19.44
N ALA A 510 -1.96 -22.58 18.84
CA ALA A 510 -1.51 -23.80 19.48
C ALA A 510 0.03 -23.95 19.36
N PRO A 511 0.74 -24.42 20.39
CA PRO A 511 0.24 -24.85 21.70
C PRO A 511 0.15 -23.72 22.74
N TYR A 512 0.52 -22.49 22.40
CA TYR A 512 0.73 -21.37 23.33
C TYR A 512 -0.50 -20.94 24.14
N GLY A 513 -1.71 -21.13 23.60
CA GLY A 513 -2.95 -20.68 24.26
C GLY A 513 -3.15 -19.16 24.26
N ILE A 514 -2.26 -18.41 23.60
CA ILE A 514 -2.25 -16.96 23.37
C ILE A 514 -3.05 -16.65 22.10
N THR A 515 -3.75 -15.51 22.04
CA THR A 515 -4.62 -15.17 20.90
C THR A 515 -3.85 -14.60 19.70
N VAL A 516 -4.38 -14.80 18.49
CA VAL A 516 -3.81 -14.23 17.25
C VAL A 516 -3.69 -12.70 17.33
N GLN A 517 -4.69 -11.99 17.86
CA GLN A 517 -4.59 -10.54 18.08
C GLN A 517 -3.41 -10.17 19.00
N GLU A 518 -3.20 -10.91 20.10
CA GLU A 518 -2.12 -10.64 21.05
C GLU A 518 -0.75 -10.86 20.41
N PHE A 519 -0.58 -11.89 19.56
CA PHE A 519 0.64 -12.04 18.74
C PHE A 519 0.86 -10.81 17.86
N THR A 520 -0.15 -10.33 17.12
CA THR A 520 0.01 -9.15 16.26
C THR A 520 0.31 -7.88 17.06
N ASP A 521 -0.36 -7.67 18.20
CA ASP A 521 -0.15 -6.52 19.08
C ASP A 521 1.28 -6.51 19.65
N LYS A 522 1.82 -7.68 20.02
CA LYS A 522 3.19 -7.85 20.51
C LYS A 522 4.21 -7.58 19.40
N ILE A 523 3.98 -8.13 18.20
CA ILE A 523 4.83 -7.89 17.01
C ILE A 523 4.87 -6.40 16.65
N SER A 524 3.71 -5.70 16.63
CA SER A 524 3.68 -4.26 16.33
C SER A 524 4.37 -3.42 17.39
N LYS A 525 4.24 -3.78 18.67
CA LYS A 525 4.98 -3.13 19.76
C LYS A 525 6.50 -3.33 19.60
N LEU A 526 6.95 -4.52 19.16
CA LEU A 526 8.35 -4.74 18.82
C LEU A 526 8.82 -3.88 17.64
N ARG A 527 8.07 -3.82 16.53
CA ARG A 527 8.43 -2.99 15.37
C ARG A 527 8.52 -1.50 15.70
N ASN A 528 7.64 -1.00 16.56
CA ASN A 528 7.70 0.39 17.04
C ASN A 528 8.91 0.62 17.96
N LYS A 529 9.20 -0.32 18.90
CA LYS A 529 10.40 -0.31 19.76
C LYS A 529 11.69 -0.26 18.94
N LEU A 530 11.84 -1.19 17.99
CA LEU A 530 13.05 -1.31 17.16
C LEU A 530 13.24 -0.10 16.25
N GLY A 531 12.17 0.38 15.59
CA GLY A 531 12.23 1.56 14.72
C GLY A 531 12.64 2.86 15.46
N LYS A 532 12.38 2.94 16.77
CA LYS A 532 12.64 4.12 17.64
C LYS A 532 11.92 5.40 17.19
N ALA A 533 10.76 5.26 16.55
CA ALA A 533 10.11 6.34 15.79
C ALA A 533 8.63 6.56 16.19
N GLY A 534 8.29 6.34 17.46
CA GLY A 534 6.91 6.36 17.96
C GLY A 534 6.04 5.21 17.42
N THR A 535 4.73 5.42 17.40
CA THR A 535 3.77 4.46 16.84
C THR A 535 3.73 4.60 15.32
N LYS A 536 4.24 3.60 14.61
CA LYS A 536 4.16 3.45 13.14
C LYS A 536 3.65 2.07 12.73
N ASP A 537 2.94 1.40 13.63
CA ASP A 537 2.30 0.09 13.44
C ASP A 537 1.30 -0.14 14.58
N VAL A 538 0.22 -0.84 14.29
CA VAL A 538 -0.78 -1.28 15.26
C VAL A 538 -1.22 -2.71 14.95
N GLY A 539 -1.37 -3.52 16.01
CA GLY A 539 -1.86 -4.88 15.91
C GLY A 539 -3.38 -4.95 15.83
N LEU A 540 -3.91 -6.14 15.57
CA LEU A 540 -5.33 -6.35 15.28
C LEU A 540 -6.23 -6.14 16.53
N GLY A 541 -5.65 -6.09 17.74
CA GLY A 541 -6.36 -5.76 18.98
C GLY A 541 -6.45 -4.25 19.27
N SER A 542 -5.65 -3.41 18.60
CA SER A 542 -5.62 -1.96 18.83
C SER A 542 -6.88 -1.26 18.31
N ALA A 543 -7.85 -1.00 19.20
CA ALA A 543 -8.90 -0.02 18.92
C ALA A 543 -8.33 1.41 19.09
N HIS A 544 -8.31 2.20 18.01
CA HIS A 544 -7.94 3.63 18.10
C HIS A 544 -8.94 4.45 18.94
N ASP A 545 -10.19 3.97 19.05
CA ASP A 545 -11.21 4.47 19.98
C ASP A 545 -12.19 3.33 20.28
N MET A 546 -12.28 2.89 21.53
CA MET A 546 -13.22 1.80 21.92
C MET A 546 -14.71 2.19 21.78
N SER A 547 -15.03 3.47 21.59
CA SER A 547 -16.39 3.91 21.24
C SER A 547 -16.71 3.78 19.75
N LYS A 548 -15.73 3.44 18.89
CA LYS A 548 -15.86 3.47 17.41
C LYS A 548 -15.34 2.23 16.65
N GLY A 549 -14.82 1.18 17.29
CA GLY A 549 -14.44 -0.05 16.56
C GLY A 549 -13.77 -1.14 17.39
N LYS A 550 -13.74 -2.38 16.88
CA LYS A 550 -13.13 -3.54 17.55
C LYS A 550 -11.81 -3.95 16.88
N GLY A 551 -10.78 -3.15 17.14
CA GLY A 551 -9.43 -3.34 16.60
C GLY A 551 -9.17 -2.52 15.33
N GLY A 552 -8.06 -2.80 14.66
CA GLY A 552 -7.65 -2.17 13.40
C GLY A 552 -7.15 -3.20 12.39
N ILE A 553 -7.89 -3.40 11.30
CA ILE A 553 -7.55 -4.34 10.22
C ILE A 553 -6.50 -3.79 9.26
N LEU A 554 -6.36 -2.45 9.17
CA LEU A 554 -5.26 -1.75 8.49
C LEU A 554 -4.61 -0.78 9.50
N ALA A 555 -3.35 -0.43 9.27
CA ALA A 555 -2.58 0.46 10.15
C ALA A 555 -2.21 1.77 9.42
N GLY A 556 -2.73 2.89 9.93
CA GLY A 556 -2.47 4.26 9.46
C GLY A 556 -2.51 5.26 10.63
N ASP A 557 -2.26 6.52 10.34
CA ASP A 557 -2.18 7.60 11.34
C ASP A 557 -3.55 8.15 11.81
N GLU A 558 -3.55 9.31 12.50
CA GLU A 558 -4.76 9.99 12.98
C GLU A 558 -5.76 10.41 11.89
N HIS A 559 -5.35 10.36 10.62
CA HIS A 559 -6.20 10.59 9.45
C HIS A 559 -6.29 9.34 8.55
N ALA A 560 -5.97 8.16 9.11
CA ALA A 560 -5.88 6.88 8.40
C ALA A 560 -4.89 6.89 7.22
N VAL A 561 -3.87 7.75 7.22
CA VAL A 561 -2.84 7.78 6.18
C VAL A 561 -1.74 6.78 6.53
N GLY A 562 -1.29 5.96 5.57
CA GLY A 562 -0.25 4.95 5.77
C GLY A 562 1.07 5.53 6.32
N TYR A 563 1.68 4.83 7.27
CA TYR A 563 2.85 5.34 8.00
C TYR A 563 4.14 5.37 7.16
N PRO A 564 4.95 6.46 7.18
CA PRO A 564 6.27 6.50 6.56
C PRO A 564 7.40 6.05 7.51
N ARG A 565 8.24 5.11 7.06
CA ARG A 565 9.53 4.76 7.69
C ARG A 565 10.72 5.28 6.88
N SER A 566 11.78 5.69 7.55
CA SER A 566 13.06 5.95 6.91
C SER A 566 13.85 4.65 6.67
N PRO A 567 14.89 4.65 5.82
CA PRO A 567 15.80 3.53 5.69
C PRO A 567 16.42 3.08 7.03
N GLU A 568 16.84 3.99 7.92
CA GLU A 568 17.38 3.58 9.24
C GLU A 568 16.31 2.85 10.06
N GLN A 569 15.08 3.38 10.07
CA GLN A 569 13.96 2.80 10.80
C GLN A 569 13.59 1.39 10.29
N ILE A 570 13.89 1.09 9.03
CA ILE A 570 13.77 -0.25 8.43
C ILE A 570 14.94 -1.13 8.84
N LEU A 571 16.19 -0.67 8.69
CA LEU A 571 17.40 -1.41 9.05
C LEU A 571 17.38 -1.85 10.52
N ARG A 572 17.03 -0.94 11.44
CA ARG A 572 16.83 -1.22 12.88
C ARG A 572 15.86 -2.37 13.15
N ILE A 573 14.81 -2.49 12.33
CA ILE A 573 13.77 -3.54 12.46
C ILE A 573 14.28 -4.85 11.85
N VAL A 574 14.80 -4.84 10.62
CA VAL A 574 15.17 -6.09 9.93
C VAL A 574 16.47 -6.72 10.44
N TYR A 575 17.33 -5.94 11.08
CA TYR A 575 18.49 -6.46 11.82
C TYR A 575 18.12 -6.95 13.23
N GLY A 576 16.92 -6.63 13.74
CA GLY A 576 16.46 -6.96 15.10
C GLY A 576 17.23 -6.28 16.24
N SER A 577 18.24 -5.47 15.93
CA SER A 577 19.13 -4.81 16.89
C SER A 577 18.55 -3.52 17.48
N GLY A 578 17.60 -2.88 16.78
CA GLY A 578 17.19 -1.52 17.06
C GLY A 578 18.26 -0.47 16.71
N ASP A 579 19.32 -0.86 16.00
CA ASP A 579 20.44 -0.01 15.58
C ASP A 579 20.75 -0.29 14.10
N GLU A 580 20.68 0.73 13.24
CA GLU A 580 20.91 0.61 11.81
C GLU A 580 22.36 0.22 11.43
N LYS A 581 23.30 0.29 12.39
CA LYS A 581 24.72 -0.03 12.18
C LYS A 581 25.04 -1.48 12.51
N THR A 582 24.42 -2.02 13.56
CA THR A 582 24.55 -3.41 14.01
C THR A 582 23.73 -4.35 13.12
N THR A 583 24.41 -5.09 12.22
CA THR A 583 23.80 -6.14 11.37
C THR A 583 23.31 -7.33 12.19
N GLY A 584 22.43 -8.14 11.60
CA GLY A 584 21.81 -9.27 12.29
C GLY A 584 20.43 -9.59 11.73
N GLY A 585 19.61 -10.22 12.55
CA GLY A 585 18.21 -10.52 12.21
C GLY A 585 18.09 -11.33 10.92
N PHE A 586 17.34 -10.78 9.97
CA PHE A 586 17.13 -11.36 8.63
C PHE A 586 18.36 -11.21 7.72
N TYR A 587 19.28 -10.29 8.01
CA TYR A 587 20.46 -9.95 7.21
C TYR A 587 21.74 -10.05 8.06
N PRO A 588 22.24 -11.27 8.34
CA PRO A 588 23.40 -11.47 9.22
C PRO A 588 24.64 -10.69 8.77
N GLU A 589 24.87 -10.61 7.46
CA GLU A 589 26.00 -9.89 6.84
C GLU A 589 25.65 -8.44 6.42
N GLY A 590 24.45 -7.97 6.79
CA GLY A 590 23.93 -6.65 6.42
C GLY A 590 23.19 -6.60 5.09
N ALA A 591 22.39 -5.56 4.93
CA ALA A 591 21.66 -5.25 3.72
C ALA A 591 22.55 -4.54 2.68
N TYR A 592 22.25 -4.73 1.41
CA TYR A 592 23.05 -4.25 0.29
C TYR A 592 22.53 -2.93 -0.30
N GLY A 593 23.33 -2.32 -1.18
CA GLY A 593 23.04 -1.03 -1.79
C GLY A 593 23.58 0.14 -0.96
N LYS A 594 23.77 1.29 -1.64
CA LYS A 594 24.52 2.44 -1.11
C LYS A 594 23.93 3.07 0.15
N ILE A 595 22.61 2.98 0.36
CA ILE A 595 21.96 3.47 1.59
C ILE A 595 22.28 2.57 2.79
N ALA A 596 22.09 1.25 2.68
CA ALA A 596 22.41 0.32 3.78
C ALA A 596 23.92 0.34 4.11
N GLN A 597 24.76 0.27 3.07
CA GLN A 597 26.22 0.33 3.18
C GLN A 597 26.78 1.70 3.60
N HIS A 598 25.93 2.69 3.89
CA HIS A 598 26.36 3.90 4.58
C HIS A 598 26.52 3.67 6.10
N TYR A 599 25.65 2.87 6.72
CA TYR A 599 25.59 2.66 8.16
C TYR A 599 26.58 1.60 8.68
N HIS A 600 27.22 0.86 7.78
CA HIS A 600 28.26 -0.14 8.08
C HIS A 600 29.69 0.44 8.04
N LYS A 601 29.84 1.73 8.38
CA LYS A 601 31.07 2.53 8.33
C LYS A 601 31.18 3.47 9.53
#